data_AF-A0A1Q7J2C7-F1
#
_entry.id   AF-A0A1Q7J2C7-F1
#
_cell.length_a   1.000
_cell.length_b   1.000
_cell.length_c   1.000
_cell.angle_alpha   90.00
_cell.angle_beta   90.00
_cell.angle_gamma   90.00
#
_symmetry.space_group_name_H-M   'P 1'
#
loop_
_entity.id
_entity.type
_entity.pdbx_description
1 polymer ?
#
loop_
_entity_poly.entity_id
_entity_poly.type
_entity_poly.pdbx_seq_one_letter_code
_entity_poly.pdbx_strand_id
1 'polypeptide(L)'
;MPFTRDDIRAAVERAGDEHWKTLRDHHEDAYPNPKPTPGDVCKAEAERLNAMGLGDAKDFELVETRVERVGSEVRLTHVFTYKPLNLRLLTEPFQGYG
;
A
#
# COMPACT_ATOMS: atom_id res chain seq x y z
N MET A 1 -14.85 -4.60 7.09
CA MET A 1 -14.71 -5.61 6.01
C MET A 1 -13.25 -5.58 5.67
N PRO A 2 -12.58 -6.74 5.71
CA PRO A 2 -11.13 -6.79 5.53
C PRO A 2 -10.74 -6.16 4.20
N PHE A 3 -9.59 -5.48 4.18
CA PHE A 3 -9.01 -4.97 2.95
C PHE A 3 -8.72 -6.13 2.00
N THR A 4 -8.99 -5.88 0.72
CA THR A 4 -8.64 -6.77 -0.38
C THR A 4 -7.47 -6.19 -1.17
N ARG A 5 -6.87 -7.01 -2.03
CA ARG A 5 -5.87 -6.57 -3.00
C ARG A 5 -6.35 -5.35 -3.80
N ASP A 6 -7.61 -5.36 -4.22
CA ASP A 6 -8.16 -4.32 -5.08
C ASP A 6 -8.43 -3.03 -4.30
N ASP A 7 -8.71 -3.09 -3.00
CA ASP A 7 -8.80 -1.90 -2.14
C ASP A 7 -7.44 -1.18 -2.04
N ILE A 8 -6.36 -1.94 -1.86
CA ILE A 8 -5.00 -1.38 -1.81
C ILE A 8 -4.61 -0.80 -3.17
N ARG A 9 -4.88 -1.54 -4.25
CA ARG A 9 -4.64 -1.04 -5.61
C ARG A 9 -5.38 0.28 -5.85
N ALA A 10 -6.67 0.34 -5.54
CA ALA A 10 -7.46 1.55 -5.69
C ALA A 10 -6.92 2.69 -4.83
N ALA A 11 -6.40 2.41 -3.64
CA ALA A 11 -5.76 3.41 -2.79
C ALA A 11 -4.43 3.93 -3.37
N VAL A 12 -3.64 3.09 -4.04
CA VAL A 12 -2.44 3.51 -4.79
C VAL A 12 -2.83 4.38 -5.97
N GLU A 13 -3.84 3.98 -6.74
CA GLU A 13 -4.35 4.77 -7.87
C GLU A 13 -4.87 6.14 -7.41
N ARG A 14 -5.52 6.23 -6.24
CA ARG A 14 -5.94 7.51 -5.63
C ARG A 14 -4.76 8.41 -5.24
N ALA A 15 -3.60 7.85 -4.91
CA ALA A 15 -2.39 8.64 -4.64
C ALA A 15 -1.80 9.23 -5.93
N GLY A 16 -2.07 8.62 -7.09
CA GLY A 16 -1.68 9.10 -8.41
C GLY A 16 -0.83 8.12 -9.23
N ASP A 17 -0.79 8.33 -10.55
CA ASP A 17 -0.18 7.43 -11.53
C ASP A 17 1.30 7.13 -11.27
N GLU A 18 2.06 8.10 -10.72
CA GLU A 18 3.48 7.92 -10.40
C GLU A 18 3.70 6.84 -9.33
N HIS A 19 2.77 6.68 -8.38
CA HIS A 19 2.86 5.63 -7.36
C HIS A 19 2.61 4.24 -7.96
N TRP A 20 1.66 4.14 -8.89
CA TRP A 20 1.42 2.90 -9.63
C TRP A 20 2.61 2.53 -10.52
N LYS A 21 3.15 3.52 -11.24
CA LYS A 21 4.37 3.36 -12.04
C LYS A 21 5.54 2.87 -11.19
N THR A 22 5.73 3.45 -10.00
CA THR A 22 6.81 3.03 -9.08
C THR A 22 6.71 1.56 -8.68
N LEU A 23 5.50 1.03 -8.41
CA LEU A 23 5.31 -0.40 -8.14
C LEU A 23 5.62 -1.28 -9.35
N ARG A 24 5.23 -0.84 -10.55
CA ARG A 24 5.51 -1.59 -11.77
C ARG A 24 7.00 -1.64 -12.06
N ASP A 25 7.67 -0.49 -11.99
CA ASP A 25 9.10 -0.37 -12.24
C ASP A 25 9.91 -1.20 -11.20
N HIS A 26 9.44 -1.31 -9.96
CA HIS A 26 10.03 -2.21 -8.94
C HIS A 26 10.05 -3.69 -9.35
N HIS A 27 8.96 -4.16 -9.98
CA HIS A 27 8.88 -5.52 -10.50
C HIS A 27 9.76 -5.71 -11.75
N GLU A 28 9.67 -4.78 -12.70
CA GLU A 28 10.32 -4.88 -14.02
C GLU A 28 11.85 -4.72 -13.94
N ASP A 29 12.34 -3.80 -13.11
CA ASP A 29 13.78 -3.49 -12.97
C ASP A 29 14.58 -4.62 -12.29
N ALA A 30 13.90 -5.61 -11.69
CA ALA A 30 14.55 -6.69 -10.97
C ALA A 30 15.02 -7.84 -11.87
N TYR A 31 14.80 -7.77 -13.18
CA TYR A 31 15.24 -8.81 -14.12
C TYR A 31 16.76 -9.06 -14.03
N PRO A 32 17.23 -10.32 -13.97
CA PRO A 32 16.51 -11.59 -14.20
C PRO A 32 15.83 -12.22 -12.96
N ASN A 33 15.91 -11.60 -11.78
CA ASN A 33 15.29 -12.10 -10.54
C ASN A 33 14.02 -11.29 -10.23
N PRO A 34 12.88 -11.60 -10.86
CA PRO A 34 11.68 -10.78 -10.75
C PRO A 34 11.23 -10.65 -9.29
N LYS A 35 10.99 -9.41 -8.87
CA LYS A 35 10.38 -9.10 -7.57
C LYS A 35 8.88 -9.42 -7.58
N PRO A 36 8.19 -9.39 -6.43
CA PRO A 36 6.74 -9.56 -6.39
C PRO A 36 6.03 -8.62 -7.37
N THR A 37 4.95 -9.09 -8.02
CA THR A 37 4.19 -8.23 -8.92
C THR A 37 3.50 -7.10 -8.13
N PRO A 38 3.09 -5.99 -8.77
CA PRO A 38 2.28 -4.98 -8.10
C PRO A 38 1.02 -5.57 -7.41
N GLY A 39 0.44 -6.61 -8.00
CA GLY A 39 -0.68 -7.35 -7.41
C GLY A 39 -0.30 -8.14 -6.16
N ASP A 40 0.88 -8.76 -6.13
CA ASP A 40 1.39 -9.48 -4.95
C ASP A 40 1.70 -8.51 -3.81
N VAL A 41 2.31 -7.36 -4.11
CA VAL A 41 2.55 -6.28 -3.13
C VAL A 41 1.23 -5.79 -2.54
N CYS A 42 0.23 -5.49 -3.38
CA CYS A 42 -1.10 -5.06 -2.91
C CYS A 42 -1.79 -6.12 -2.06
N LYS A 43 -1.62 -7.41 -2.39
CA LYS A 43 -2.20 -8.51 -1.61
C LYS A 43 -1.53 -8.64 -0.25
N ALA A 44 -0.20 -8.67 -0.22
CA ALA A 44 0.58 -8.74 1.02
C ALA A 44 0.24 -7.56 1.95
N GLU A 45 0.04 -6.38 1.39
CA GLU A 45 -0.28 -5.20 2.19
C GLU A 45 -1.70 -5.20 2.73
N ALA A 46 -2.67 -5.72 1.97
CA ALA A 46 -4.01 -5.97 2.49
C ALA A 46 -3.97 -6.92 3.70
N GLU A 47 -3.23 -8.02 3.59
CA GLU A 47 -3.04 -8.98 4.69
C GLU A 47 -2.37 -8.33 5.90
N ARG A 48 -1.33 -7.51 5.70
CA ARG A 48 -0.63 -6.79 6.77
C ARG A 48 -1.54 -5.81 7.51
N LEU A 49 -2.30 -4.98 6.78
CA LEU A 49 -3.22 -4.01 7.39
C LEU A 49 -4.37 -4.71 8.14
N ASN A 50 -4.86 -5.82 7.60
CA ASN A 50 -5.86 -6.64 8.28
C ASN A 50 -5.30 -7.26 9.58
N ALA A 51 -4.05 -7.74 9.56
CA ALA A 51 -3.38 -8.27 10.76
C ALA A 51 -3.15 -7.19 11.84
N MET A 52 -3.02 -5.91 11.45
CA MET A 52 -3.00 -4.77 12.38
C MET A 52 -4.39 -4.38 12.91
N GLY A 53 -5.47 -5.04 12.44
CA GLY A 53 -6.85 -4.75 12.81
C GLY A 53 -7.48 -3.59 12.05
N LEU A 54 -6.78 -2.99 11.08
CA LEU A 54 -7.27 -1.80 10.36
C LEU A 54 -8.40 -2.11 9.37
N GLY A 55 -8.51 -3.34 8.88
CA GLY A 55 -9.59 -3.75 7.97
C GLY A 55 -10.98 -3.81 8.63
N ASP A 56 -11.03 -4.01 9.95
CA ASP A 56 -12.29 -4.08 10.70
C ASP A 56 -12.56 -2.83 11.54
N ALA A 57 -11.60 -1.89 11.59
CA ALA A 57 -11.70 -0.66 12.34
C ALA A 57 -12.58 0.37 11.60
N LYS A 58 -13.88 0.39 11.93
CA LYS A 58 -14.91 1.22 11.25
C LYS A 58 -14.67 2.73 11.32
N ASP A 59 -13.95 3.17 12.34
CA ASP A 59 -13.60 4.58 12.56
C ASP A 59 -12.48 5.06 11.62
N PHE A 60 -11.77 4.14 10.97
CA PHE A 60 -10.75 4.45 9.98
C PHE A 60 -11.27 4.27 8.56
N GLU A 61 -10.74 5.10 7.66
CA GLU A 61 -11.00 5.03 6.24
C GLU A 61 -9.68 5.17 5.48
N LEU A 62 -9.36 4.19 4.62
CA LEU A 62 -8.15 4.23 3.80
C LEU A 62 -8.33 5.23 2.65
N VAL A 63 -7.67 6.37 2.77
CA VAL A 63 -7.74 7.46 1.80
C VAL A 63 -6.87 7.17 0.59
N GLU A 64 -5.59 6.90 0.81
CA GLU A 64 -4.61 6.67 -0.27
C GLU A 64 -3.44 5.83 0.26
N THR A 65 -2.72 5.21 -0.67
CA THR A 65 -1.49 4.47 -0.39
C THR A 65 -0.36 5.08 -1.20
N ARG A 66 0.62 5.67 -0.52
CA ARG A 66 1.79 6.26 -1.14
C ARG A 66 2.86 5.20 -1.32
N VAL A 67 3.42 5.15 -2.52
CA VAL A 67 4.53 4.27 -2.89
C VAL A 67 5.76 5.14 -3.14
N GLU A 68 6.84 4.84 -2.44
CA GLU A 68 8.13 5.51 -2.60
C GLU A 68 9.20 4.50 -3.01
N ARG A 69 10.05 4.86 -3.97
CA ARG A 69 11.20 4.04 -4.34
C ARG A 69 12.35 4.30 -3.38
N VAL A 70 12.89 3.22 -2.79
CA VAL A 70 14.03 3.26 -1.86
C VAL A 70 15.10 2.30 -2.36
N GLY A 71 16.05 2.83 -3.14
CA GLY A 71 17.04 2.01 -3.84
C GLY A 71 16.37 1.09 -4.86
N SER A 72 16.56 -0.23 -4.70
CA SER A 72 15.88 -1.22 -5.52
C SER A 72 14.52 -1.63 -4.97
N GLU A 73 14.15 -1.26 -3.74
CA GLU A 73 12.90 -1.62 -3.10
C GLU A 73 11.84 -0.53 -3.18
N VAL A 74 10.60 -0.91 -2.82
CA VAL A 74 9.51 0.04 -2.58
C VAL A 74 9.14 0.08 -1.11
N ARG A 75 8.71 1.27 -0.70
CA ARG A 75 8.19 1.58 0.62
C ARG A 75 6.76 2.05 0.47
N LEU A 76 5.83 1.46 1.22
CA LEU A 76 4.42 1.85 1.22
C LEU A 76 4.06 2.56 2.52
N THR A 77 3.30 3.64 2.39
CA THR A 77 2.73 4.40 3.52
C THR A 77 1.26 4.64 3.27
N HIS A 78 0.39 4.27 4.20
CA HIS A 78 -1.04 4.48 4.06
C HIS A 78 -1.48 5.74 4.78
N VAL A 79 -2.38 6.48 4.14
CA VAL A 79 -3.06 7.61 4.74
C VAL A 79 -4.47 7.17 5.11
N PHE A 80 -4.80 7.28 6.38
CA PHE A 80 -6.13 7.02 6.90
C PHE A 80 -6.78 8.30 7.40
N THR A 81 -8.10 8.40 7.23
CA THR A 81 -8.91 9.36 8.00
C THR A 81 -9.46 8.66 9.23
N TYR A 82 -9.21 9.23 10.42
CA TYR A 82 -9.92 8.85 11.65
C TYR A 82 -11.19 9.69 11.77
N LYS A 83 -12.33 9.09 11.47
CA LYS A 83 -13.64 9.76 11.31
C LYS A 83 -14.08 10.56 12.54
N PRO A 84 -13.95 10.07 13.79
CA PRO A 84 -14.46 10.78 14.96
C PRO A 84 -13.84 12.17 15.18
N LEU A 85 -12.59 12.36 14.75
CA LEU A 85 -11.87 13.64 14.90
C LEU A 85 -11.51 14.30 13.57
N ASN A 86 -11.89 13.68 12.44
CA ASN A 86 -11.52 14.09 11.09
C ASN A 86 -10.00 14.34 10.92
N LEU A 87 -9.18 13.47 11.52
CA LEU A 87 -7.72 13.57 11.48
C LEU A 87 -7.16 12.68 10.38
N ARG A 88 -6.09 13.13 9.72
CA ARG A 88 -5.28 12.30 8.83
C ARG A 88 -4.13 11.68 9.59
N LEU A 89 -4.01 10.36 9.48
CA LEU A 89 -2.99 9.55 10.12
C LEU A 89 -2.23 8.78 9.06
N LEU A 90 -0.95 8.58 9.32
CA LEU A 90 -0.08 7.81 8.46
C LEU A 90 0.34 6.55 9.21
N THR A 91 0.34 5.41 8.53
CA THR A 91 1.01 4.22 9.06
C THR A 91 2.52 4.45 9.07
N GLU A 92 3.24 3.68 9.87
CA GLU A 92 4.68 3.58 9.66
C GLU A 92 4.96 3.06 8.24
N PRO A 93 5.98 3.59 7.54
CA PRO A 93 6.32 3.12 6.22
C PRO A 93 6.85 1.67 6.27
N PHE A 94 6.29 0.80 5.43
CA PHE A 94 6.68 -0.61 5.37
C PHE A 94 7.46 -0.94 4.10
N GLN A 95 8.47 -1.79 4.24
CA GLN A 95 9.33 -2.34 3.18
C GLN A 95 9.45 -3.86 3.41
N GLY A 96 9.96 -4.59 2.42
CA GLY A 96 10.22 -6.03 2.55
C GLY A 96 9.22 -6.91 1.80
N TYR A 97 8.71 -6.42 0.68
CA TYR A 97 7.96 -7.22 -0.28
C TYR A 97 8.96 -8.01 -1.15
N GLY A 98 9.36 -9.20 -0.69
CA GLY A 98 10.35 -10.04 -1.35
C GLY A 98 10.44 -11.43 -0.76
#